data_AF-A0A9E3R7H7-F1
#
_entry.id   AF-A0A9E3R7H7-F1
#
_cell.length_a   1.000
_cell.length_b   1.000
_cell.length_c   1.000
_cell.angle_alpha   90.00
_cell.angle_beta   90.00
_cell.angle_gamma   90.00
#
_symmetry.space_group_name_H-M   'P 1'
#
loop_
_entity.id
_entity.type
_entity.pdbx_description
1 polymer ?
#
loop_
_entity_poly.entity_id
_entity_poly.type
_entity_poly.pdbx_seq_one_letter_code
_entity_poly.pdbx_strand_id
1 'polypeptide(L)'
;MKRCLSLAAVLAAATASAAYCPCYTLSSTNNTHSCGVEAAGGINPTPAQWQAIFDLVAQGPAVWGSAGPAVANIGQGCGKPMPNIQVPARFPCELLKAIAMQESSWQQFCVPTTPSDQVGGASRTIISFDCGYGIGQVTSGMHKGEAPAFDRARVASDPTYNLATGTQILAGKWKATACVGDNQPSIVEDWYTATWAYNGLAYSNNPSNPAYSSTRGVYNPSVGGSRPYQERVFGWMEHPPAASYWSVLAAAYPDPTTVGGGGSPPSLAEPSCAAPTDCVGTRPVHVSACFGKDAGMDAGPPDAGPPDAGVPDAGPRDAGRADAGPADAGRLDAGPGVIPALHAELGSAPPHGCGCGAAGGAVAWLALLALAARRTQRAVLHR
;
A
#
# COMPACT_ATOMS: atom_id res chain seq x y z
N MET A 1 -53.51 -3.24 42.95
CA MET A 1 -53.34 -3.65 41.53
C MET A 1 -52.18 -2.85 40.93
N LYS A 2 -50.96 -3.40 40.96
CA LYS A 2 -49.77 -2.75 40.37
C LYS A 2 -49.60 -3.26 38.94
N ARG A 3 -49.65 -2.36 37.95
CA ARG A 3 -49.46 -2.67 36.53
C ARG A 3 -47.97 -2.87 36.25
N CYS A 4 -47.59 -4.07 35.83
CA CYS A 4 -46.28 -4.34 35.22
C CYS A 4 -46.29 -3.83 33.77
N LEU A 5 -45.53 -2.79 33.49
CA LEU A 5 -45.13 -2.45 32.12
C LEU A 5 -43.97 -3.37 31.74
N SER A 6 -44.17 -4.22 30.74
CA SER A 6 -43.12 -5.01 30.13
C SER A 6 -42.47 -4.17 29.04
N LEU A 7 -41.21 -3.77 29.22
CA LEU A 7 -40.41 -3.11 28.18
C LEU A 7 -39.88 -4.21 27.24
N ALA A 8 -40.41 -4.27 26.02
CA ALA A 8 -39.82 -5.08 24.96
C ALA A 8 -38.58 -4.34 24.42
N ALA A 9 -37.39 -4.90 24.67
CA ALA A 9 -36.15 -4.42 24.07
C ALA A 9 -36.12 -4.85 22.60
N VAL A 10 -36.28 -3.89 21.69
CA VAL A 10 -36.00 -4.09 20.26
C VAL A 10 -34.48 -4.04 20.10
N LEU A 11 -33.85 -5.20 19.90
CA LEU A 11 -32.48 -5.26 19.38
C LEU A 11 -32.52 -4.75 17.92
N ALA A 12 -32.10 -3.51 17.71
CA ALA A 12 -31.72 -3.04 16.38
C ALA A 12 -30.38 -3.71 16.02
N ALA A 13 -30.43 -4.75 15.19
CA ALA A 13 -29.23 -5.23 14.53
C ALA A 13 -28.73 -4.12 13.61
N ALA A 14 -27.59 -3.51 13.95
CA ALA A 14 -26.89 -2.62 13.05
C ALA A 14 -26.54 -3.43 11.79
N THR A 15 -27.22 -3.15 10.69
CA THR A 15 -26.82 -3.67 9.38
C THR A 15 -25.44 -3.10 9.07
N ALA A 16 -24.41 -3.93 9.11
CA ALA A 16 -23.13 -3.57 8.53
C ALA A 16 -23.41 -3.09 7.10
N SER A 17 -23.02 -1.86 6.78
CA SER A 17 -23.07 -1.37 5.40
C SER A 17 -22.37 -2.43 4.54
N ALA A 18 -23.07 -2.98 3.54
CA ALA A 18 -22.46 -3.97 2.66
C ALA A 18 -21.17 -3.36 2.08
N ALA A 19 -20.04 -4.04 2.28
CA ALA A 19 -18.76 -3.56 1.79
C ALA A 19 -18.88 -3.26 0.27
N TYR A 20 -18.34 -2.11 -0.15
CA TYR A 20 -18.31 -1.77 -1.57
C TYR A 20 -17.46 -2.81 -2.31
N CYS A 21 -18.09 -3.55 -3.21
CA CYS A 21 -17.57 -4.77 -3.81
C CYS A 21 -17.68 -4.71 -5.33
N PRO A 22 -16.77 -4.00 -6.02
CA PRO A 22 -16.77 -3.93 -7.47
C PRO A 22 -16.26 -5.24 -8.10
N CYS A 23 -16.82 -5.62 -9.24
CA CYS A 23 -16.31 -6.71 -10.06
C CYS A 23 -16.44 -6.40 -11.54
N TYR A 24 -15.56 -5.56 -12.09
CA TYR A 24 -15.47 -5.27 -13.53
C TYR A 24 -14.73 -6.40 -14.28
N THR A 25 -15.19 -7.63 -14.09
CA THR A 25 -14.59 -8.85 -14.70
C THR A 25 -14.48 -8.73 -16.21
N LEU A 26 -13.57 -9.51 -16.81
CA LEU A 26 -13.33 -9.51 -18.26
C LEU A 26 -14.64 -9.61 -19.08
N SER A 27 -15.56 -10.48 -18.69
CA SER A 27 -16.86 -10.71 -19.33
C SER A 27 -17.96 -9.68 -19.01
N SER A 28 -17.73 -8.74 -18.10
CA SER A 28 -18.72 -7.72 -17.75
C SER A 28 -18.98 -6.80 -18.95
N THR A 29 -20.26 -6.47 -19.18
CA THR A 29 -20.65 -5.49 -20.20
C THR A 29 -20.22 -4.07 -19.84
N ASN A 30 -19.92 -3.82 -18.56
CA ASN A 30 -19.41 -2.57 -18.02
C ASN A 30 -17.88 -2.55 -17.89
N ASN A 31 -17.16 -3.54 -18.43
CA ASN A 31 -15.70 -3.54 -18.50
C ASN A 31 -15.18 -2.53 -19.54
N THR A 32 -15.31 -1.24 -19.23
CA THR A 32 -14.93 -0.11 -20.10
C THR A 32 -13.45 0.22 -20.06
N HIS A 33 -12.72 -0.28 -19.06
CA HIS A 33 -11.29 -0.06 -18.88
C HIS A 33 -10.46 -1.25 -19.33
N SER A 34 -11.05 -2.22 -20.03
CA SER A 34 -10.32 -3.36 -20.61
C SER A 34 -9.61 -4.24 -19.58
N CYS A 35 -10.25 -4.55 -18.46
CA CYS A 35 -9.77 -5.54 -17.50
C CYS A 35 -9.64 -6.90 -18.20
N GLY A 36 -8.47 -7.53 -18.05
CA GLY A 36 -8.05 -8.59 -18.97
C GLY A 36 -8.12 -10.00 -18.40
N VAL A 37 -8.61 -10.18 -17.17
CA VAL A 37 -8.77 -11.50 -16.53
C VAL A 37 -10.18 -11.65 -15.95
N GLU A 38 -10.76 -12.83 -16.09
CA GLU A 38 -12.02 -13.14 -15.41
C GLU A 38 -11.84 -13.18 -13.88
N ALA A 39 -12.86 -12.74 -13.17
CA ALA A 39 -12.97 -12.96 -11.74
C ALA A 39 -13.00 -14.45 -11.43
N ALA A 40 -12.29 -14.84 -10.38
CA ALA A 40 -12.33 -16.19 -9.84
C ALA A 40 -13.30 -16.25 -8.66
N GLY A 41 -14.10 -17.32 -8.59
CA GLY A 41 -14.90 -17.60 -7.40
C GLY A 41 -14.00 -17.96 -6.22
N GLY A 42 -14.37 -17.52 -5.00
CA GLY A 42 -13.54 -17.79 -3.82
C GLY A 42 -14.15 -17.34 -2.50
N ILE A 43 -13.53 -17.82 -1.42
CA ILE A 43 -13.85 -17.48 -0.03
C ILE A 43 -12.63 -16.78 0.54
N ASN A 44 -12.85 -15.68 1.28
CA ASN A 44 -11.74 -14.99 1.93
C ASN A 44 -11.07 -15.88 2.98
N PRO A 45 -9.72 -15.83 3.09
CA PRO A 45 -9.03 -16.30 4.27
C PRO A 45 -9.64 -15.71 5.55
N THR A 46 -9.69 -16.53 6.60
CA THR A 46 -10.02 -16.05 7.95
C THR A 46 -8.96 -15.05 8.44
N PRO A 47 -9.24 -14.20 9.44
CA PRO A 47 -8.23 -13.30 10.00
C PRO A 47 -6.93 -14.01 10.41
N ALA A 48 -7.01 -15.21 10.99
CA ALA A 48 -5.83 -15.99 11.36
C ALA A 48 -5.03 -16.47 10.13
N GLN A 49 -5.71 -16.89 9.07
CA GLN A 49 -5.05 -17.25 7.80
C GLN A 49 -4.43 -16.02 7.13
N TRP A 50 -5.10 -14.87 7.19
CA TRP A 50 -4.53 -13.61 6.68
C TRP A 50 -3.25 -13.24 7.41
N GLN A 51 -3.20 -13.38 8.73
CA GLN A 51 -1.97 -13.14 9.48
C GLN A 51 -0.82 -14.01 8.98
N ALA A 52 -1.06 -15.32 8.81
CA ALA A 52 -0.06 -16.22 8.26
C ALA A 52 0.38 -15.83 6.84
N ILE A 53 -0.54 -15.34 6.00
CA ILE A 53 -0.23 -14.84 4.66
C ILE A 53 0.62 -13.56 4.73
N PHE A 54 0.27 -12.59 5.59
CA PHE A 54 1.08 -11.38 5.78
C PHE A 54 2.48 -11.71 6.29
N ASP A 55 2.60 -12.63 7.24
CA ASP A 55 3.88 -13.05 7.80
C ASP A 55 4.74 -13.78 6.76
N LEU A 56 4.13 -14.59 5.89
CA LEU A 56 4.80 -15.22 4.75
C LEU A 56 5.27 -14.18 3.73
N VAL A 57 4.38 -13.26 3.33
CA VAL A 57 4.67 -12.28 2.28
C VAL A 57 5.66 -11.21 2.75
N ALA A 58 5.62 -10.81 4.03
CA ALA A 58 6.58 -9.85 4.58
C ALA A 58 8.04 -10.32 4.41
N GLN A 59 8.28 -11.63 4.52
CA GLN A 59 9.63 -12.21 4.43
C GLN A 59 10.23 -12.22 3.03
N GLY A 60 9.44 -11.94 1.98
CA GLY A 60 9.94 -11.78 0.63
C GLY A 60 10.00 -13.06 -0.22
N PRO A 61 10.45 -12.94 -1.50
CA PRO A 61 10.41 -14.01 -2.49
C PRO A 61 11.25 -15.24 -2.14
N ALA A 62 12.31 -15.06 -1.35
CA ALA A 62 13.13 -16.16 -0.88
C ALA A 62 12.36 -17.12 0.04
N VAL A 63 11.31 -16.65 0.72
CA VAL A 63 10.52 -17.46 1.66
C VAL A 63 9.22 -17.95 1.03
N TRP A 64 8.49 -17.10 0.29
CA TRP A 64 7.23 -17.54 -0.32
C TRP A 64 7.41 -18.46 -1.53
N GLY A 65 8.61 -18.50 -2.15
CA GLY A 65 8.92 -19.41 -3.25
C GLY A 65 7.92 -19.32 -4.40
N SER A 66 7.25 -20.43 -4.75
CA SER A 66 6.25 -20.47 -5.81
C SER A 66 4.87 -19.94 -5.42
N ALA A 67 4.66 -19.57 -4.15
CA ALA A 67 3.39 -19.00 -3.68
C ALA A 67 3.17 -17.55 -4.15
N GLY A 68 4.22 -16.86 -4.63
CA GLY A 68 4.17 -15.51 -5.19
C GLY A 68 5.03 -15.39 -6.45
N PRO A 69 5.03 -14.23 -7.12
CA PRO A 69 5.91 -13.96 -8.25
C PRO A 69 7.36 -13.72 -7.79
N ALA A 70 8.29 -13.70 -8.75
CA ALA A 70 9.65 -13.26 -8.50
C ALA A 70 9.70 -11.75 -8.24
N VAL A 71 10.52 -11.33 -7.28
CA VAL A 71 10.78 -9.92 -6.98
C VAL A 71 12.29 -9.74 -6.93
N ALA A 72 12.80 -8.76 -7.68
CA ALA A 72 14.23 -8.44 -7.66
C ALA A 72 14.65 -7.83 -6.32
N ASN A 73 15.95 -7.84 -6.05
CA ASN A 73 16.51 -7.08 -4.93
C ASN A 73 16.11 -5.61 -4.99
N ILE A 74 16.09 -4.98 -3.82
CA ILE A 74 15.78 -3.56 -3.63
C ILE A 74 16.99 -2.84 -3.04
N GLY A 75 17.06 -1.53 -3.25
CA GLY A 75 18.11 -0.69 -2.66
C GLY A 75 17.92 -0.54 -1.16
N GLN A 76 19.02 -0.52 -0.41
CA GLN A 76 19.09 -0.12 0.97
C GLN A 76 20.19 0.94 1.10
N GLY A 77 19.97 2.01 1.87
CA GLY A 77 20.93 3.11 2.00
C GLY A 77 20.78 4.18 0.91
N CYS A 78 21.07 5.43 1.27
CA CYS A 78 20.94 6.61 0.41
C CYS A 78 22.27 7.19 -0.06
N GLY A 79 23.35 6.45 0.13
CA GLY A 79 24.71 6.88 -0.17
C GLY A 79 25.36 7.68 0.97
N LYS A 80 24.61 8.13 1.98
CA LYS A 80 25.12 8.78 3.21
C LYS A 80 24.12 8.63 4.37
N PRO A 81 24.56 8.33 5.61
CA PRO A 81 25.88 7.78 5.93
C PRO A 81 26.05 6.36 5.37
N MET A 82 24.96 5.64 5.15
CA MET A 82 24.98 4.28 4.61
C MET A 82 25.12 4.27 3.07
N PRO A 83 26.04 3.47 2.51
CA PRO A 83 26.15 3.30 1.07
C PRO A 83 24.89 2.63 0.51
N ASN A 84 24.56 2.92 -0.76
CA ASN A 84 23.47 2.22 -1.43
C ASN A 84 23.93 0.80 -1.83
N ILE A 85 23.29 -0.21 -1.25
CA ILE A 85 23.52 -1.63 -1.54
C ILE A 85 22.22 -2.30 -2.01
N GLN A 86 22.32 -3.43 -2.69
CA GLN A 86 21.16 -4.24 -3.08
C GLN A 86 20.93 -5.37 -2.07
N VAL A 87 19.72 -5.46 -1.52
CA VAL A 87 19.33 -6.49 -0.55
C VAL A 87 18.12 -7.28 -1.04
N PRO A 88 17.93 -8.54 -0.61
CA PRO A 88 16.70 -9.27 -0.87
C PRO A 88 15.48 -8.47 -0.42
N ALA A 89 14.46 -8.40 -1.28
CA ALA A 89 13.24 -7.66 -0.97
C ALA A 89 12.53 -8.25 0.25
N ARG A 90 12.27 -7.41 1.25
CA ARG A 90 11.46 -7.69 2.43
C ARG A 90 10.54 -6.49 2.65
N PHE A 91 9.37 -6.73 3.23
CA PHE A 91 8.31 -5.72 3.32
C PHE A 91 7.73 -5.68 4.74
N PRO A 92 7.66 -4.50 5.39
CA PRO A 92 7.11 -4.41 6.73
C PRO A 92 5.66 -4.92 6.77
N CYS A 93 5.38 -5.91 7.61
CA CYS A 93 4.05 -6.51 7.65
C CYS A 93 2.99 -5.53 8.16
N GLU A 94 3.37 -4.58 9.02
CA GLU A 94 2.52 -3.50 9.50
C GLU A 94 2.03 -2.66 8.31
N LEU A 95 2.94 -2.37 7.38
CA LEU A 95 2.63 -1.68 6.13
C LEU A 95 1.76 -2.54 5.21
N LEU A 96 2.09 -3.81 4.99
CA LEU A 96 1.29 -4.69 4.13
C LEU A 96 -0.15 -4.83 4.64
N LYS A 97 -0.32 -5.00 5.96
CA LYS A 97 -1.62 -5.09 6.63
C LYS A 97 -2.43 -3.81 6.42
N ALA A 98 -1.79 -2.65 6.58
CA ALA A 98 -2.45 -1.36 6.39
C ALA A 98 -2.80 -1.05 4.93
N ILE A 99 -1.91 -1.36 3.97
CA ILE A 99 -2.20 -1.24 2.53
C ILE A 99 -3.39 -2.14 2.18
N ALA A 100 -3.34 -3.43 2.51
CA ALA A 100 -4.44 -4.35 2.23
C ALA A 100 -5.77 -3.93 2.89
N MET A 101 -5.72 -3.31 4.07
CA MET A 101 -6.91 -2.76 4.72
C MET A 101 -7.46 -1.57 3.92
N GLN A 102 -6.59 -0.65 3.52
CA GLN A 102 -6.95 0.51 2.71
C GLN A 102 -7.45 0.14 1.30
N GLU A 103 -6.91 -0.91 0.71
CA GLU A 103 -7.22 -1.32 -0.66
C GLU A 103 -8.54 -2.11 -0.75
N SER A 104 -8.78 -3.03 0.18
CA SER A 104 -9.95 -3.92 0.07
C SER A 104 -10.53 -4.38 1.41
N SER A 105 -10.13 -3.77 2.52
CA SER A 105 -10.53 -4.23 3.86
C SER A 105 -10.19 -5.69 4.14
N TRP A 106 -9.00 -6.14 3.69
CA TRP A 106 -8.54 -7.54 3.75
C TRP A 106 -9.43 -8.53 2.99
N GLN A 107 -10.00 -8.13 1.87
CA GLN A 107 -10.82 -9.00 1.04
C GLN A 107 -10.16 -9.25 -0.32
N GLN A 108 -10.07 -10.52 -0.69
CA GLN A 108 -9.77 -10.94 -2.06
C GLN A 108 -11.07 -11.10 -2.85
N PHE A 109 -12.10 -11.63 -2.19
CA PHE A 109 -13.36 -12.01 -2.80
C PHE A 109 -14.54 -11.36 -2.07
N CYS A 110 -15.58 -11.00 -2.78
CA CYS A 110 -16.88 -10.73 -2.16
C CYS A 110 -18.01 -10.87 -3.19
N VAL A 111 -19.25 -10.79 -2.71
CA VAL A 111 -20.42 -10.74 -3.59
C VAL A 111 -20.47 -9.36 -4.24
N PRO A 112 -20.44 -9.25 -5.58
CA PRO A 112 -20.39 -7.95 -6.22
C PRO A 112 -21.60 -7.07 -5.91
N THR A 113 -21.35 -5.80 -5.65
CA THR A 113 -22.38 -4.76 -5.46
C THR A 113 -22.43 -3.79 -6.64
N THR A 114 -21.49 -3.91 -7.59
CA THR A 114 -21.39 -3.12 -8.82
C THR A 114 -20.42 -3.80 -9.79
N PRO A 115 -20.48 -3.59 -11.12
CA PRO A 115 -21.54 -2.91 -11.89
C PRO A 115 -22.85 -3.69 -11.94
N SER A 116 -23.91 -3.07 -12.47
CA SER A 116 -25.29 -3.59 -12.45
C SER A 116 -25.47 -4.98 -13.08
N ASP A 117 -24.67 -5.33 -14.08
CA ASP A 117 -24.66 -6.66 -14.73
C ASP A 117 -23.97 -7.73 -13.87
N GLN A 118 -23.29 -7.33 -12.79
CA GLN A 118 -22.53 -8.22 -11.91
C GLN A 118 -23.11 -8.32 -10.50
N VAL A 119 -24.04 -7.42 -10.12
CA VAL A 119 -24.62 -7.36 -8.78
C VAL A 119 -25.18 -8.71 -8.33
N GLY A 120 -24.76 -9.16 -7.14
CA GLY A 120 -25.19 -10.40 -6.53
C GLY A 120 -24.47 -11.66 -7.05
N GLY A 121 -25.11 -12.81 -6.88
CA GLY A 121 -24.55 -14.11 -7.23
C GLY A 121 -23.46 -14.58 -6.26
N ALA A 122 -22.53 -15.41 -6.75
CA ALA A 122 -21.47 -16.00 -5.94
C ALA A 122 -20.34 -14.99 -5.64
N SER A 123 -19.73 -15.16 -4.46
CA SER A 123 -18.50 -14.47 -4.06
C SER A 123 -17.38 -14.73 -5.06
N ARG A 124 -16.73 -13.67 -5.53
CA ARG A 124 -15.66 -13.72 -6.53
C ARG A 124 -14.70 -12.54 -6.37
N THR A 125 -13.62 -12.55 -7.13
CA THR A 125 -12.53 -11.57 -7.03
C THR A 125 -13.06 -10.15 -7.07
N ILE A 126 -12.59 -9.30 -6.16
CA ILE A 126 -12.81 -7.84 -6.24
C ILE A 126 -12.03 -7.32 -7.43
N ILE A 127 -12.71 -6.66 -8.36
CA ILE A 127 -12.09 -6.04 -9.54
C ILE A 127 -12.64 -4.63 -9.64
N SER A 128 -11.80 -3.63 -9.36
CA SER A 128 -12.13 -2.22 -9.49
C SER A 128 -12.27 -1.78 -10.94
N PHE A 129 -12.90 -0.63 -11.16
CA PHE A 129 -13.19 -0.15 -12.53
C PHE A 129 -11.92 0.10 -13.34
N ASP A 130 -10.81 0.43 -12.67
CA ASP A 130 -9.48 0.64 -13.22
C ASP A 130 -8.66 -0.66 -13.29
N CYS A 131 -9.31 -1.81 -13.13
CA CYS A 131 -8.70 -3.13 -13.19
C CYS A 131 -7.73 -3.42 -12.03
N GLY A 132 -7.96 -2.85 -10.84
CA GLY A 132 -7.34 -3.32 -9.60
C GLY A 132 -7.95 -4.63 -9.10
N TYR A 133 -7.14 -5.69 -9.01
CA TYR A 133 -7.59 -7.03 -8.60
C TYR A 133 -7.26 -7.33 -7.14
N GLY A 134 -8.26 -7.83 -6.40
CA GLY A 134 -8.10 -8.54 -5.13
C GLY A 134 -7.58 -7.69 -3.98
N ILE A 135 -6.96 -8.36 -3.00
CA ILE A 135 -6.57 -7.75 -1.72
C ILE A 135 -5.56 -6.61 -1.86
N GLY A 136 -4.61 -6.75 -2.78
CA GLY A 136 -3.59 -5.74 -3.05
C GLY A 136 -4.04 -4.69 -4.07
N GLN A 137 -5.23 -4.82 -4.66
CA GLN A 137 -5.70 -4.03 -5.80
C GLN A 137 -4.62 -3.93 -6.90
N VAL A 138 -4.13 -5.09 -7.32
CA VAL A 138 -3.07 -5.21 -8.34
C VAL A 138 -3.63 -4.73 -9.69
N THR A 139 -3.17 -3.57 -10.16
CA THR A 139 -3.66 -2.94 -11.40
C THR A 139 -2.69 -3.06 -12.58
N SER A 140 -1.41 -2.74 -12.36
CA SER A 140 -0.39 -2.78 -13.43
C SER A 140 -0.17 -4.22 -13.90
N GLY A 141 -0.35 -4.49 -15.19
CA GLY A 141 -0.24 -5.84 -15.77
C GLY A 141 -1.59 -6.58 -15.89
N MET A 142 -2.68 -6.00 -15.39
CA MET A 142 -4.00 -6.64 -15.36
C MET A 142 -4.96 -6.22 -16.49
N HIS A 143 -4.56 -5.32 -17.39
CA HIS A 143 -5.35 -4.91 -18.55
C HIS A 143 -5.21 -5.88 -19.73
N LYS A 144 -6.17 -5.88 -20.66
CA LYS A 144 -6.10 -6.62 -21.92
C LYS A 144 -4.86 -6.17 -22.71
N GLY A 145 -4.14 -7.12 -23.29
CA GLY A 145 -2.92 -6.86 -24.06
C GLY A 145 -1.65 -6.69 -23.23
N GLU A 146 -1.74 -6.51 -21.91
CA GLU A 146 -0.55 -6.48 -21.04
C GLU A 146 0.00 -7.90 -20.82
N ALA A 147 1.33 -8.01 -20.85
CA ALA A 147 2.07 -9.26 -20.65
C ALA A 147 3.08 -9.11 -19.49
N PRO A 148 2.61 -9.08 -18.23
CA PRO A 148 3.50 -9.01 -17.08
C PRO A 148 4.26 -10.33 -16.89
N ALA A 149 5.33 -10.28 -16.09
CA ALA A 149 6.12 -11.46 -15.73
C ALA A 149 5.43 -12.38 -14.70
N PHE A 150 4.31 -11.96 -14.12
CA PHE A 150 3.54 -12.73 -13.15
C PHE A 150 2.28 -13.35 -13.78
N ASP A 151 1.75 -14.38 -13.12
CA ASP A 151 0.54 -15.09 -13.55
C ASP A 151 -0.71 -14.29 -13.14
N ARG A 152 -1.34 -13.66 -14.14
CA ARG A 152 -2.52 -12.83 -13.95
C ARG A 152 -3.75 -13.62 -13.47
N ALA A 153 -3.88 -14.90 -13.82
CA ALA A 153 -4.98 -15.73 -13.35
C ALA A 153 -4.83 -16.06 -11.85
N ARG A 154 -3.59 -16.25 -11.38
CA ARG A 154 -3.30 -16.40 -9.95
C ARG A 154 -3.51 -15.11 -9.16
N VAL A 155 -3.21 -13.94 -9.74
CA VAL A 155 -3.58 -12.65 -9.12
C VAL A 155 -5.09 -12.58 -8.84
N ALA A 156 -5.94 -13.10 -9.74
CA ALA A 156 -7.38 -13.10 -9.51
C ALA A 156 -7.83 -14.15 -8.46
N SER A 157 -7.20 -15.33 -8.45
CA SER A 157 -7.72 -16.53 -7.76
C SER A 157 -7.01 -16.91 -6.45
N ASP A 158 -5.80 -16.45 -6.22
CA ASP A 158 -4.96 -16.85 -5.08
C ASP A 158 -4.67 -15.64 -4.18
N PRO A 159 -5.26 -15.58 -2.96
CA PRO A 159 -5.06 -14.48 -2.03
C PRO A 159 -3.59 -14.22 -1.67
N THR A 160 -2.78 -15.28 -1.56
CA THR A 160 -1.34 -15.15 -1.25
C THR A 160 -0.59 -14.60 -2.45
N TYR A 161 -0.86 -15.14 -3.64
CA TYR A 161 -0.22 -14.67 -4.88
C TYR A 161 -0.59 -13.23 -5.20
N ASN A 162 -1.85 -12.84 -4.98
CA ASN A 162 -2.30 -11.46 -5.16
C ASN A 162 -1.52 -10.49 -4.27
N LEU A 163 -1.47 -10.77 -2.96
CA LEU A 163 -0.73 -9.93 -2.01
C LEU A 163 0.77 -9.87 -2.36
N ALA A 164 1.39 -11.02 -2.68
CA ALA A 164 2.78 -11.07 -3.10
C ALA A 164 3.04 -10.28 -4.40
N THR A 165 2.10 -10.30 -5.35
CA THR A 165 2.17 -9.47 -6.56
C THR A 165 2.04 -7.98 -6.25
N GLY A 166 1.20 -7.60 -5.29
CA GLY A 166 1.18 -6.25 -4.74
C GLY A 166 2.57 -5.83 -4.23
N THR A 167 3.27 -6.70 -3.51
CA THR A 167 4.63 -6.38 -3.05
C THR A 167 5.67 -6.26 -4.17
N GLN A 168 5.49 -6.96 -5.29
CA GLN A 168 6.33 -6.76 -6.49
C GLN A 168 6.17 -5.33 -7.04
N ILE A 169 4.94 -4.82 -7.07
CA ILE A 169 4.66 -3.43 -7.46
C ILE A 169 5.27 -2.47 -6.44
N LEU A 170 5.07 -2.71 -5.14
CA LEU A 170 5.61 -1.88 -4.06
C LEU A 170 7.15 -1.81 -4.10
N ALA A 171 7.84 -2.92 -4.35
CA ALA A 171 9.28 -2.94 -4.58
C ALA A 171 9.69 -2.12 -5.81
N GLY A 172 8.88 -2.15 -6.88
CA GLY A 172 9.04 -1.26 -8.03
C GLY A 172 8.95 0.21 -7.63
N LYS A 173 7.98 0.57 -6.77
CA LYS A 173 7.81 1.94 -6.26
C LYS A 173 8.98 2.37 -5.40
N TRP A 174 9.42 1.55 -4.46
CA TRP A 174 10.61 1.80 -3.64
C TRP A 174 11.84 2.14 -4.49
N LYS A 175 12.11 1.37 -5.55
CA LYS A 175 13.23 1.63 -6.47
C LYS A 175 13.07 2.92 -7.29
N ALA A 176 11.84 3.35 -7.55
CA ALA A 176 11.53 4.49 -8.40
C ALA A 176 11.42 5.81 -7.62
N THR A 177 11.29 5.75 -6.30
CA THR A 177 11.11 6.92 -5.44
C THR A 177 12.41 7.36 -4.80
N ALA A 178 12.52 8.65 -4.49
CA ALA A 178 13.63 9.16 -3.68
C ALA A 178 13.58 8.58 -2.27
N CYS A 179 14.75 8.52 -1.63
CA CYS A 179 14.91 8.06 -0.26
C CYS A 179 13.99 8.76 0.74
N VAL A 180 13.54 8.00 1.74
CA VAL A 180 13.05 8.53 3.01
C VAL A 180 13.97 7.97 4.08
N GLY A 181 14.45 8.83 4.98
CA GLY A 181 15.43 8.40 5.97
C GLY A 181 16.70 7.86 5.34
N ASP A 182 17.23 6.79 5.92
CA ASP A 182 18.35 6.03 5.37
C ASP A 182 17.92 4.95 4.35
N ASN A 183 16.65 4.92 3.95
CA ASN A 183 16.09 3.97 2.98
C ASN A 183 16.37 2.53 3.39
N GLN A 184 15.97 2.20 4.61
CA GLN A 184 16.12 0.91 5.26
C GLN A 184 14.82 0.11 5.07
N PRO A 185 14.83 -0.99 4.28
CA PRO A 185 13.63 -1.81 4.06
C PRO A 185 13.00 -2.36 5.35
N SER A 186 13.81 -2.45 6.43
CA SER A 186 13.38 -2.91 7.75
C SER A 186 12.55 -1.88 8.52
N ILE A 187 12.66 -0.59 8.19
CA ILE A 187 11.99 0.52 8.86
C ILE A 187 10.66 0.79 8.16
N VAL A 188 9.56 0.84 8.92
CA VAL A 188 8.21 1.00 8.37
C VAL A 188 8.05 2.36 7.67
N GLU A 189 8.52 3.43 8.31
CA GLU A 189 8.33 4.80 7.85
C GLU A 189 9.16 5.15 6.60
N ASP A 190 10.27 4.48 6.34
CA ASP A 190 11.09 4.68 5.13
C ASP A 190 10.31 4.33 3.85
N TRP A 191 9.25 3.53 3.96
CA TRP A 191 8.37 3.21 2.85
C TRP A 191 7.35 4.32 2.54
N TYR A 192 7.36 5.47 3.23
CA TYR A 192 6.34 6.51 3.09
C TYR A 192 6.11 6.93 1.63
N THR A 193 7.19 7.26 0.91
CA THR A 193 7.07 7.71 -0.48
C THR A 193 6.72 6.56 -1.43
N ALA A 194 7.24 5.35 -1.19
CA ALA A 194 6.87 4.16 -1.96
C ALA A 194 5.38 3.82 -1.79
N THR A 195 4.84 4.00 -0.57
CA THR A 195 3.42 3.84 -0.24
C THR A 195 2.58 4.86 -0.98
N TRP A 196 3.00 6.12 -0.99
CA TRP A 196 2.34 7.14 -1.81
C TRP A 196 2.33 6.73 -3.30
N ALA A 197 3.48 6.32 -3.83
CA ALA A 197 3.62 5.91 -5.22
C ALA A 197 2.87 4.61 -5.57
N TYR A 198 2.48 3.79 -4.58
CA TYR A 198 1.67 2.58 -4.76
C TYR A 198 0.30 2.93 -5.34
N ASN A 199 -0.37 3.93 -4.76
CA ASN A 199 -1.60 4.48 -5.32
C ASN A 199 -1.34 5.37 -6.54
N GLY A 200 -0.27 6.16 -6.50
CA GLY A 200 0.14 7.04 -7.57
C GLY A 200 0.68 8.38 -7.05
N LEU A 201 1.83 8.78 -7.59
CA LEU A 201 2.39 10.09 -7.31
C LEU A 201 1.65 11.16 -8.13
N ALA A 202 0.69 11.83 -7.48
CA ALA A 202 -0.12 12.85 -8.10
C ALA A 202 -0.26 14.05 -7.16
N TYR A 203 -0.44 15.25 -7.73
CA TYR A 203 -0.68 16.47 -6.96
C TYR A 203 -1.93 16.35 -6.07
N SER A 204 -2.99 15.70 -6.56
CA SER A 204 -4.20 15.42 -5.78
C SER A 204 -3.96 14.57 -4.55
N ASN A 205 -2.84 13.85 -4.49
CA ASN A 205 -2.45 12.94 -3.43
C ASN A 205 -1.23 13.44 -2.63
N ASN A 206 -0.80 14.68 -2.88
CA ASN A 206 0.35 15.28 -2.21
C ASN A 206 -0.04 15.80 -0.81
N PRO A 207 0.70 15.48 0.27
CA PRO A 207 0.46 16.00 1.63
C PRO A 207 0.41 17.52 1.76
N SER A 208 1.15 18.23 0.91
CA SER A 208 1.20 19.70 0.88
C SER A 208 0.08 20.30 0.02
N ASN A 209 -0.80 19.48 -0.56
CA ASN A 209 -1.96 19.98 -1.31
C ASN A 209 -2.91 20.74 -0.37
N PRO A 210 -3.24 22.02 -0.65
CA PRO A 210 -4.08 22.85 0.21
C PRO A 210 -5.55 22.39 0.29
N ALA A 211 -5.97 21.40 -0.52
CA ALA A 211 -7.26 20.73 -0.35
C ALA A 211 -7.34 19.91 0.95
N TYR A 212 -6.20 19.54 1.53
CA TYR A 212 -6.13 18.91 2.84
C TYR A 212 -6.00 19.96 3.94
N SER A 213 -6.67 19.71 5.07
CA SER A 213 -6.59 20.60 6.23
C SER A 213 -5.14 20.75 6.69
N SER A 214 -4.74 22.00 6.98
CA SER A 214 -3.42 22.35 7.53
C SER A 214 -3.27 22.01 9.02
N THR A 215 -4.33 21.56 9.68
CA THR A 215 -4.36 21.15 11.09
C THR A 215 -4.78 19.69 11.23
N ARG A 216 -4.58 18.89 10.18
CA ARG A 216 -5.02 17.50 10.16
C ARG A 216 -4.13 16.62 11.06
N GLY A 217 -4.78 15.98 12.02
CA GLY A 217 -4.17 14.87 12.75
C GLY A 217 -4.13 13.58 11.92
N VAL A 218 -3.60 12.54 12.55
CA VAL A 218 -3.61 11.15 12.09
C VAL A 218 -4.99 10.78 11.55
N TYR A 219 -5.03 10.08 10.42
CA TYR A 219 -6.28 9.63 9.82
C TYR A 219 -6.94 8.57 10.70
N ASN A 220 -8.14 8.83 11.20
CA ASN A 220 -8.96 7.82 11.87
C ASN A 220 -10.08 7.34 10.92
N PRO A 221 -10.04 6.09 10.44
CA PRO A 221 -11.03 5.54 9.52
C PRO A 221 -12.47 5.55 10.06
N SER A 222 -12.64 5.48 11.39
CA SER A 222 -13.96 5.54 12.03
C SER A 222 -14.58 6.95 12.01
N VAL A 223 -13.75 7.99 11.82
CA VAL A 223 -14.19 9.39 11.70
C VAL A 223 -14.23 9.83 10.24
N GLY A 224 -13.31 9.31 9.42
CA GLY A 224 -13.14 9.70 8.03
C GLY A 224 -12.40 11.04 7.86
N GLY A 225 -12.71 11.74 6.78
CA GLY A 225 -12.07 13.01 6.42
C GLY A 225 -11.03 12.88 5.29
N SER A 226 -10.86 13.96 4.53
CA SER A 226 -9.97 14.01 3.38
C SER A 226 -8.51 13.90 3.82
N ARG A 227 -7.78 12.94 3.25
CA ARG A 227 -6.36 12.67 3.49
C ARG A 227 -5.70 12.12 2.22
N PRO A 228 -4.40 12.39 2.00
CA PRO A 228 -3.64 11.69 0.98
C PRO A 228 -3.48 10.21 1.36
N TYR A 229 -3.23 9.38 0.36
CA TYR A 229 -3.27 7.93 0.42
C TYR A 229 -2.36 7.35 1.50
N GLN A 230 -1.08 7.74 1.52
CA GLN A 230 -0.08 7.30 2.47
C GLN A 230 -0.43 7.68 3.91
N GLU A 231 -1.08 8.83 4.13
CA GLU A 231 -1.59 9.18 5.46
C GLU A 231 -2.78 8.33 5.88
N ARG A 232 -3.61 7.88 4.93
CA ARG A 232 -4.68 6.92 5.24
C ARG A 232 -4.12 5.55 5.59
N VAL A 233 -3.13 5.08 4.84
CA VAL A 233 -2.43 3.82 5.13
C VAL A 233 -1.77 3.89 6.51
N PHE A 234 -1.01 4.94 6.81
CA PHE A 234 -0.39 5.10 8.14
C PHE A 234 -1.45 5.24 9.24
N GLY A 235 -2.57 5.90 8.96
CA GLY A 235 -3.71 5.96 9.88
C GLY A 235 -4.31 4.59 10.21
N TRP A 236 -4.35 3.65 9.25
CA TRP A 236 -4.75 2.27 9.55
C TRP A 236 -3.77 1.57 10.50
N MET A 237 -2.46 1.84 10.41
CA MET A 237 -1.50 1.29 11.37
C MET A 237 -1.80 1.75 12.81
N GLU A 238 -2.23 3.00 12.97
CA GLU A 238 -2.60 3.60 14.26
C GLU A 238 -4.01 3.20 14.73
N HIS A 239 -4.90 2.87 13.80
CA HIS A 239 -6.31 2.60 14.06
C HIS A 239 -6.77 1.30 13.39
N PRO A 240 -6.30 0.13 13.87
CA PRO A 240 -6.79 -1.16 13.39
C PRO A 240 -8.31 -1.27 13.56
N PRO A 241 -9.02 -1.99 12.67
CA PRO A 241 -10.46 -2.22 12.83
C PRO A 241 -10.82 -2.86 14.18
N ALA A 242 -9.95 -3.74 14.68
CA ALA A 242 -10.00 -4.32 16.01
C ALA A 242 -8.60 -4.81 16.43
N ALA A 243 -8.39 -4.96 17.74
CA ALA A 243 -7.11 -5.45 18.28
C ALA A 243 -6.71 -6.86 17.81
N SER A 244 -7.65 -7.64 17.28
CA SER A 244 -7.39 -8.96 16.69
C SER A 244 -6.69 -8.91 15.33
N TYR A 245 -6.63 -7.74 14.69
CA TYR A 245 -6.00 -7.55 13.38
C TYR A 245 -4.52 -7.22 13.50
N TRP A 246 -4.13 -6.23 14.30
CA TRP A 246 -2.74 -5.93 14.62
C TRP A 246 -2.64 -5.06 15.87
N SER A 247 -1.45 -5.06 16.47
CA SER A 247 -1.08 -4.08 17.49
C SER A 247 -0.91 -2.70 16.87
N VAL A 248 -1.43 -1.67 17.54
CA VAL A 248 -1.28 -0.28 17.12
C VAL A 248 0.20 0.07 16.95
N LEU A 249 0.54 0.67 15.80
CA LEU A 249 1.85 1.27 15.54
C LEU A 249 1.67 2.76 15.32
N ALA A 250 2.21 3.57 16.23
CA ALA A 250 2.16 5.03 16.20
C ALA A 250 3.22 5.57 15.24
N ALA A 251 2.91 5.61 13.94
CA ALA A 251 3.90 5.94 12.91
C ALA A 251 4.45 7.37 13.06
N ALA A 252 5.72 7.56 12.69
CA ALA A 252 6.27 8.89 12.45
C ALA A 252 5.97 9.36 11.01
N TYR A 253 5.79 10.67 10.85
CA TYR A 253 5.48 11.29 9.55
C TYR A 253 6.65 12.19 9.09
N PRO A 254 6.91 12.28 7.76
CA PRO A 254 7.82 13.29 7.24
C PRO A 254 7.31 14.71 7.53
N ASP A 255 8.23 15.66 7.65
CA ASP A 255 7.86 17.08 7.74
C ASP A 255 7.17 17.53 6.43
N PRO A 256 5.88 17.92 6.47
CA PRO A 256 5.13 18.28 5.27
C PRO A 256 5.68 19.50 4.53
N THR A 257 6.54 20.31 5.17
CA THR A 257 7.20 21.45 4.54
C THR A 257 8.34 21.01 3.60
N THR A 258 8.83 19.79 3.76
CA THR A 258 9.96 19.23 2.97
C THR A 258 9.52 18.34 1.81
N VAL A 259 8.26 17.89 1.82
CA VAL A 259 7.69 16.97 0.81
C VAL A 259 7.60 17.60 -0.59
N GLY A 260 7.58 18.93 -0.67
CA GLY A 260 7.46 19.67 -1.92
C GLY A 260 6.06 19.61 -2.54
N GLY A 261 5.81 20.45 -3.56
CA GLY A 261 4.47 20.60 -4.16
C GLY A 261 4.16 19.71 -5.36
N GLY A 262 5.09 18.84 -5.78
CA GLY A 262 4.97 18.05 -7.02
C GLY A 262 4.48 16.61 -6.83
N GLY A 263 4.38 15.85 -7.92
CA GLY A 263 4.18 14.40 -7.92
C GLY A 263 5.49 13.60 -7.88
N SER A 264 6.54 14.16 -7.30
CA SER A 264 7.85 13.51 -7.17
C SER A 264 8.56 14.15 -5.99
N PRO A 265 8.26 13.73 -4.75
CA PRO A 265 8.91 14.29 -3.57
C PRO A 265 10.44 14.06 -3.64
N PRO A 266 11.24 14.98 -3.09
CA PRO A 266 12.69 14.83 -3.02
C PRO A 266 13.07 13.75 -1.99
N SER A 267 14.36 13.52 -1.78
CA SER A 267 14.82 12.77 -0.62
C SER A 267 14.33 13.46 0.66
N LEU A 268 13.69 12.68 1.53
CA LEU A 268 13.15 13.15 2.81
C LEU A 268 14.07 12.70 3.94
N ALA A 269 14.19 13.54 4.97
CA ALA A 269 14.85 13.15 6.21
C ALA A 269 14.08 12.01 6.89
N GLU A 270 14.73 11.38 7.88
CA GLU A 270 14.10 10.38 8.73
C GLU A 270 12.78 10.93 9.31
N PRO A 271 11.64 10.26 9.10
CA PRO A 271 10.35 10.72 9.60
C PRO A 271 10.37 10.86 11.12
N SER A 272 9.88 11.99 11.63
CA SER A 272 9.89 12.25 13.07
C SER A 272 8.62 12.92 13.59
N CYS A 273 7.75 13.46 12.73
CA CYS A 273 6.57 14.20 13.18
C CYS A 273 5.54 13.25 13.81
N ALA A 274 4.95 13.66 14.94
CA ALA A 274 3.97 12.85 15.66
C ALA A 274 2.61 12.73 14.94
N ALA A 275 2.33 13.62 13.98
CA ALA A 275 1.17 13.53 13.10
C ALA A 275 1.48 14.23 11.76
N PRO A 276 0.63 14.08 10.73
CA PRO A 276 0.87 14.69 9.42
C PRO A 276 1.13 16.21 9.41
N THR A 277 0.61 16.94 10.39
CA THR A 277 0.85 18.39 10.54
C THR A 277 1.31 18.77 11.96
N ASP A 278 1.82 17.81 12.74
CA ASP A 278 2.40 18.07 14.07
C ASP A 278 3.83 17.53 14.13
N CYS A 279 4.78 18.44 13.88
CA CYS A 279 6.21 18.19 14.02
C CYS A 279 6.80 18.81 15.30
N VAL A 280 5.95 19.43 16.14
CA VAL A 280 6.35 19.85 17.49
C VAL A 280 6.41 18.62 18.39
N GLY A 281 5.37 17.79 18.30
CA GLY A 281 5.44 16.42 18.78
C GLY A 281 6.35 15.58 17.88
N THR A 282 7.18 14.72 18.49
CA THR A 282 8.03 13.79 17.74
C THR A 282 7.78 12.33 18.13
N ARG A 283 8.03 11.42 17.19
CA ARG A 283 7.96 9.96 17.36
C ARG A 283 9.20 9.33 16.72
N PRO A 284 9.71 8.22 17.28
CA PRO A 284 10.73 7.41 16.60
C PRO A 284 10.11 6.63 15.44
N VAL A 285 10.97 6.17 14.53
CA VAL A 285 10.61 5.18 13.51
C VAL A 285 10.61 3.76 14.07
N HIS A 286 10.01 2.83 13.34
CA HIS A 286 9.76 1.47 13.80
C HIS A 286 10.44 0.43 12.90
N VAL A 287 11.23 -0.45 13.51
CA VAL A 287 11.69 -1.69 12.87
C VAL A 287 10.52 -2.66 12.82
N SER A 288 10.21 -3.21 11.65
CA SER A 288 9.13 -4.19 11.50
C SER A 288 9.39 -5.44 12.33
N ALA A 289 8.37 -5.92 13.04
CA ALA A 289 8.47 -7.12 13.86
C ALA A 289 8.51 -8.42 13.03
N CYS A 290 8.20 -8.36 11.73
CA CYS A 290 7.94 -9.53 10.90
C CYS A 290 9.17 -10.16 10.24
N PHE A 291 10.36 -9.63 10.50
CA PHE A 291 11.60 -10.15 9.92
C PHE A 291 12.38 -11.09 10.86
N GLY A 292 11.82 -11.42 12.03
CA GLY A 292 12.48 -12.21 13.06
C GLY A 292 13.55 -11.43 13.83
N LYS A 293 14.14 -12.02 14.88
CA LYS A 293 15.19 -11.38 15.72
C LYS A 293 16.49 -11.07 14.95
N ASP A 294 16.64 -11.58 13.74
CA ASP A 294 17.84 -11.42 12.91
C ASP A 294 17.75 -10.18 11.98
N ALA A 295 16.63 -9.45 12.02
CA ALA A 295 16.43 -8.24 11.22
C ALA A 295 17.14 -6.99 11.77
N GLY A 296 17.64 -7.08 13.00
CA GLY A 296 18.27 -5.98 13.73
C GLY A 296 19.78 -6.12 13.91
N MET A 297 20.46 -6.98 13.15
CA MET A 297 21.91 -7.06 13.21
C MET A 297 22.53 -5.94 12.36
N ASP A 298 22.80 -4.85 13.07
CA ASP A 298 23.80 -3.80 12.85
C ASP A 298 23.34 -2.43 12.32
N ALA A 299 22.46 -1.78 13.11
CA ALA A 299 22.44 -0.33 13.22
C ALA A 299 22.86 0.08 14.64
N GLY A 300 23.98 -0.46 15.13
CA GLY A 300 24.56 0.01 16.38
C GLY A 300 24.90 1.51 16.29
N PRO A 301 24.85 2.26 17.41
CA PRO A 301 25.38 3.61 17.42
C PRO A 301 26.83 3.59 16.92
N PRO A 302 27.29 4.59 16.13
CA PRO A 302 28.65 4.62 15.61
C PRO A 302 29.63 4.47 16.77
N ASP A 303 30.46 3.44 16.72
CA ASP A 303 31.46 3.16 17.73
C ASP A 303 32.39 4.38 17.84
N ALA A 304 32.27 5.11 18.94
CA ALA A 304 33.12 6.25 19.27
C ALA A 304 34.40 5.81 20.00
N GLY A 305 34.79 4.53 19.82
CA GLY A 305 36.08 4.02 20.27
C GLY A 305 37.25 4.65 19.48
N PRO A 306 38.39 4.94 20.12
CA PRO A 306 39.59 5.34 19.40
C PRO A 306 39.99 4.23 18.41
N PRO A 307 40.51 4.57 17.21
CA PRO A 307 40.89 3.58 16.24
C PRO A 307 41.94 2.64 16.85
N ASP A 308 41.65 1.33 16.81
CA ASP A 308 42.59 0.29 17.22
C ASP A 308 43.85 0.38 16.35
N ALA A 309 44.91 0.91 16.94
CA ALA A 309 46.26 0.85 16.38
C ALA A 309 46.82 -0.57 16.59
N GLY A 310 46.21 -1.55 15.92
CA GLY A 310 46.77 -2.88 15.78
C GLY A 310 47.97 -2.83 14.82
N VAL A 311 49.12 -3.32 15.30
CA VAL A 311 50.35 -3.43 14.51
C VAL A 311 50.07 -4.33 13.29
N PRO A 312 50.43 -3.94 12.05
CA PRO A 312 50.27 -4.83 10.90
C PRO A 312 51.12 -6.09 11.08
N ASP A 313 50.48 -7.25 10.98
CA ASP A 313 51.15 -8.54 11.04
C ASP A 313 52.07 -8.70 9.82
N ALA A 314 53.38 -8.65 10.06
CA ALA A 314 54.42 -8.83 9.06
C ALA A 314 54.67 -10.33 8.85
N GLY A 315 53.65 -11.04 8.37
CA GLY A 315 53.80 -12.39 7.87
C GLY A 315 54.51 -12.41 6.50
N PRO A 316 55.37 -13.40 6.21
CA PRO A 316 56.01 -13.53 4.90
C PRO A 316 54.97 -13.67 3.79
N ARG A 317 55.16 -12.95 2.67
CA ARG A 317 54.35 -13.14 1.46
C ARG A 317 54.66 -14.51 0.86
N ASP A 318 53.65 -15.36 0.74
CA ASP A 318 53.74 -16.60 -0.02
C ASP A 318 54.01 -16.29 -1.50
N ALA A 319 55.24 -16.58 -1.94
CA ALA A 319 55.63 -16.52 -3.34
C ALA A 319 55.10 -17.76 -4.08
N GLY A 320 53.79 -17.78 -4.32
CA GLY A 320 53.16 -18.68 -5.28
C GLY A 320 53.57 -18.29 -6.71
N ARG A 321 54.00 -19.27 -7.49
CA ARG A 321 54.46 -19.14 -8.88
C ARG A 321 53.31 -18.62 -9.76
N ALA A 322 53.54 -17.58 -10.54
CA ALA A 322 52.57 -17.08 -11.52
C ALA A 322 52.43 -18.09 -12.67
N ASP A 323 51.21 -18.59 -12.88
CA ASP A 323 50.86 -19.41 -14.04
C ASP A 323 50.77 -18.52 -15.30
N ALA A 324 51.78 -18.64 -16.16
CA ALA A 324 51.78 -18.06 -17.50
C ALA A 324 51.01 -18.98 -18.44
N GLY A 325 49.68 -18.86 -18.45
CA GLY A 325 48.84 -19.35 -19.54
C GLY A 325 48.85 -18.38 -20.73
N PRO A 326 48.83 -18.86 -21.98
CA PRO A 326 48.78 -17.98 -23.16
C PRO A 326 47.46 -17.18 -23.19
N ALA A 327 47.55 -15.92 -23.64
CA ALA A 327 46.42 -15.03 -23.77
C ALA A 327 45.49 -15.46 -24.92
N ASP A 328 44.23 -15.74 -24.61
CA ASP A 328 43.19 -15.99 -25.61
C ASP A 328 42.83 -14.67 -26.33
N ALA A 329 43.25 -14.57 -27.59
CA ALA A 329 42.83 -13.54 -28.52
C ALA A 329 41.41 -13.86 -29.05
N GLY A 330 40.41 -13.64 -28.19
CA GLY A 330 39.00 -13.63 -28.54
C GLY A 330 38.60 -12.30 -29.19
N ARG A 331 38.08 -12.40 -30.41
CA ARG A 331 37.64 -11.34 -31.32
C ARG A 331 36.70 -10.32 -30.65
N LEU A 332 37.03 -9.04 -30.76
CA LEU A 332 36.15 -7.91 -30.43
C LEU A 332 34.97 -7.89 -31.41
N ASP A 333 33.76 -8.16 -30.93
CA ASP A 333 32.53 -7.81 -31.64
C ASP A 333 32.13 -6.39 -31.26
N ALA A 334 32.22 -5.50 -32.26
CA ALA A 334 31.72 -4.14 -32.20
C ALA A 334 30.18 -4.17 -32.21
N GLY A 335 29.58 -3.94 -31.04
CA GLY A 335 28.16 -3.62 -30.96
C GLY A 335 27.88 -2.25 -31.61
N PRO A 336 26.87 -2.12 -32.49
CA PRO A 336 26.41 -0.82 -32.93
C PRO A 336 25.42 -0.24 -31.92
N GLY A 337 25.54 1.06 -31.67
CA GLY A 337 24.40 1.90 -31.34
C GLY A 337 24.25 2.31 -29.87
N VAL A 338 24.84 3.47 -29.57
CA VAL A 338 24.27 4.47 -28.66
C VAL A 338 22.74 4.48 -28.71
N ILE A 339 22.09 4.18 -27.59
CA ILE A 339 20.67 4.47 -27.38
C ILE A 339 20.61 5.82 -26.66
N PRO A 340 20.06 6.88 -27.28
CA PRO A 340 19.86 8.14 -26.60
C PRO A 340 18.74 8.01 -25.57
N ALA A 341 18.85 8.83 -24.52
CA ALA A 341 17.86 9.03 -23.48
C ALA A 341 16.43 8.97 -24.02
N LEU A 342 15.68 7.97 -23.55
CA LEU A 342 14.24 7.94 -23.71
C LEU A 342 13.67 9.05 -22.82
N HIS A 343 13.39 10.17 -23.48
CA HIS A 343 12.42 11.16 -23.04
C HIS A 343 11.18 10.43 -22.50
N ALA A 344 10.88 10.67 -21.24
CA ALA A 344 9.57 10.43 -20.68
C ALA A 344 8.58 11.34 -21.42
N GLU A 345 7.90 10.79 -22.41
CA GLU A 345 6.65 11.36 -22.91
C GLU A 345 5.62 11.21 -21.79
N LEU A 346 5.39 12.33 -21.10
CA LEU A 346 4.20 12.62 -20.31
C LEU A 346 2.98 12.58 -21.24
N GLY A 347 2.54 11.37 -21.56
CA GLY A 347 1.23 11.11 -22.13
C GLY A 347 0.19 11.30 -21.04
N SER A 348 -0.52 12.42 -21.12
CA SER A 348 -1.66 12.80 -20.28
C SER A 348 -2.76 11.75 -20.29
N ALA A 349 -2.78 10.88 -19.28
CA ALA A 349 -3.93 10.09 -18.87
C ALA A 349 -4.52 10.72 -17.59
N PRO A 350 -5.86 10.85 -17.47
CA PRO A 350 -6.47 11.56 -16.34
C PRO A 350 -6.21 10.84 -15.01
N PRO A 351 -5.91 11.57 -13.92
CA PRO A 351 -5.54 10.98 -12.64
C PRO A 351 -6.79 10.64 -11.84
N HIS A 352 -7.25 9.39 -11.92
CA HIS A 352 -8.24 8.85 -11.00
C HIS A 352 -7.66 7.60 -10.33
N GLY A 353 -6.76 7.80 -9.37
CA GLY A 353 -6.46 6.79 -8.36
C GLY A 353 -7.64 6.71 -7.40
N CYS A 354 -8.44 5.65 -7.50
CA CYS A 354 -9.63 5.45 -6.68
C CYS A 354 -9.42 4.22 -5.78
N GLY A 355 -8.94 4.46 -4.56
CA GLY A 355 -9.06 3.45 -3.50
C GLY A 355 -10.54 3.20 -3.19
N CYS A 356 -10.91 1.94 -3.00
CA CYS A 356 -12.25 1.53 -2.59
C CYS A 356 -12.54 2.02 -1.15
N GLY A 357 -13.00 3.27 -1.02
CA GLY A 357 -13.46 3.82 0.24
C GLY A 357 -14.83 3.22 0.62
N ALA A 358 -14.92 2.68 1.83
CA ALA A 358 -16.20 2.41 2.47
C ALA A 358 -17.08 3.67 2.41
N ALA A 359 -18.34 3.48 2.01
CA ALA A 359 -19.33 4.53 1.83
C ALA A 359 -19.45 5.40 3.10
N GLY A 360 -18.88 6.60 3.03
CA GLY A 360 -19.02 7.65 4.04
C GLY A 360 -19.10 8.99 3.35
N GLY A 361 -20.33 9.49 3.13
CA GLY A 361 -20.57 10.88 2.73
C GLY A 361 -21.25 11.08 1.38
N ALA A 362 -22.55 10.74 1.29
CA ALA A 362 -23.45 11.31 0.30
C ALA A 362 -24.89 11.35 0.84
N VAL A 363 -25.11 12.11 1.92
CA VAL A 363 -26.47 12.56 2.30
C VAL A 363 -26.42 14.06 2.60
N ALA A 364 -26.38 14.84 1.52
CA ALA A 364 -26.83 16.23 1.53
C ALA A 364 -27.20 16.56 0.08
N TRP A 365 -28.30 17.30 -0.10
CA TRP A 365 -28.99 17.61 -1.37
C TRP A 365 -30.11 16.66 -1.78
N LEU A 366 -31.21 16.69 -1.02
CA LEU A 366 -32.59 16.74 -1.53
C LEU A 366 -33.55 16.97 -0.34
N ALA A 367 -33.48 18.16 0.25
CA ALA A 367 -34.44 18.61 1.26
C ALA A 367 -34.80 20.08 1.01
N LEU A 368 -35.42 20.36 -0.13
CA LEU A 368 -36.04 21.65 -0.45
C LEU A 368 -37.01 21.45 -1.62
N LEU A 369 -38.14 20.76 -1.36
CA LEU A 369 -39.39 20.83 -2.17
C LEU A 369 -40.55 20.02 -1.54
N ALA A 370 -40.72 20.09 -0.21
CA ALA A 370 -41.88 19.49 0.47
C ALA A 370 -42.41 20.35 1.63
N LEU A 371 -42.31 21.68 1.52
CA LEU A 371 -42.86 22.65 2.49
C LEU A 371 -43.90 23.61 1.89
N ALA A 372 -44.44 23.31 0.70
CA ALA A 372 -45.46 24.13 0.03
C ALA A 372 -46.84 23.46 -0.11
N ALA A 373 -47.12 22.33 0.57
CA ALA A 373 -48.39 21.61 0.41
C ALA A 373 -49.02 21.10 1.72
N ARG A 374 -48.85 21.82 2.84
CA ARG A 374 -49.59 21.53 4.11
C ARG A 374 -50.12 22.77 4.83
N ARG A 375 -50.54 23.81 4.10
CA ARG A 375 -51.24 24.97 4.66
C ARG A 375 -52.64 25.24 4.12
N THR A 376 -53.25 24.31 3.37
CA THR A 376 -54.60 24.51 2.80
C THR A 376 -55.54 23.31 2.97
N GLN A 377 -55.43 22.53 4.05
CA GLN A 377 -56.44 21.50 4.41
C GLN A 377 -56.64 21.32 5.92
N ARG A 378 -56.78 22.41 6.68
CA ARG A 378 -57.42 22.39 8.02
C ARG A 378 -58.26 23.64 8.20
N ALA A 379 -59.36 23.70 7.45
CA ALA A 379 -60.45 24.64 7.69
C ALA A 379 -61.77 24.10 7.10
N VAL A 380 -62.07 22.80 7.24
CA VAL A 380 -63.42 22.23 7.06
C VAL A 380 -63.50 20.95 7.90
N LEU A 381 -64.63 20.75 8.58
CA LEU A 381 -65.01 19.68 9.52
C LEU A 381 -64.43 19.80 10.95
N HIS A 382 -65.21 19.90 12.02
CA HIS A 382 -66.57 20.32 12.33
C HIS A 382 -66.56 20.57 13.87
N ARG A 383 -67.58 21.28 14.37
CA ARG A 383 -68.10 21.23 15.75
C ARG A 383 -67.39 20.37 16.79
#